data_AF-A0A0Q5L9R1-F1
#
_entry.id   AF-A0A0Q5L9R1-F1
#
_cell.length_a   1.000
_cell.length_b   1.000
_cell.length_c   1.000
_cell.angle_alpha   90.00
_cell.angle_beta   90.00
_cell.angle_gamma   90.00
#
_symmetry.space_group_name_H-M   'P 1'
#
loop_
_entity.id
_entity.type
_entity.pdbx_description
1 polymer ?
#
loop_
_entity_poly.entity_id
_entity_poly.type
_entity_poly.pdbx_seq_one_letter_code
_entity_poly.pdbx_strand_id
1 'polypeptide(L)' 'MTSSQVVALVISPFVGVFGVFFITSRHHISRVARQLRREQEQYVGPYTQSPTLMLVVGIVFVIAAALIAVGALTGVID' A
#
# COMPACT_ATOMS: atom_id res chain seq x y z
N MET A 1 25.08 -11.09 -5.77
CA MET A 1 23.82 -10.33 -5.73
C MET A 1 23.50 -9.91 -7.15
N THR A 2 22.39 -10.39 -7.70
CA THR A 2 21.98 -10.05 -9.07
C THR A 2 21.35 -8.66 -9.12
N SER A 3 21.25 -8.05 -10.31
CA SER A 3 20.65 -6.73 -10.48
C SER A 3 19.19 -6.69 -10.01
N SER A 4 18.44 -7.78 -10.18
CA SER A 4 17.06 -7.93 -9.72
C SER A 4 16.98 -8.01 -8.18
N GLN A 5 17.92 -8.67 -7.50
CA GLN A 5 18.01 -8.69 -6.04
C GLN A 5 18.25 -7.29 -5.46
N VAL A 6 19.15 -6.51 -6.06
CA VAL A 6 19.40 -5.11 -5.67
C VAL A 6 18.11 -4.29 -5.80
N VAL A 7 17.45 -4.38 -6.96
CA VAL A 7 16.21 -3.66 -7.23
C VAL A 7 15.10 -4.08 -6.25
N ALA A 8 14.95 -5.37 -5.98
CA ALA A 8 13.97 -5.90 -5.04
C ALA A 8 14.20 -5.38 -3.61
N LEU A 9 15.45 -5.34 -3.15
CA LEU A 9 15.80 -4.80 -1.83
C LEU A 9 15.58 -3.30 -1.72
N VAL A 10 15.72 -2.55 -2.82
CA VAL A 10 15.41 -1.12 -2.85
C VAL A 10 13.90 -0.89 -2.88
N ILE A 11 13.14 -1.66 -3.67
CA ILE A 11 11.69 -1.49 -3.83
C ILE A 11 10.92 -1.93 -2.59
N SER A 12 11.32 -3.03 -1.95
CA SER A 12 10.67 -3.57 -0.75
C SER A 12 10.36 -2.52 0.32
N PRO A 13 11.33 -1.70 0.80
CA PRO A 13 11.03 -0.69 1.82
C PRO A 13 10.06 0.38 1.33
N PHE A 14 10.09 0.80 0.06
CA PHE A 14 9.09 1.73 -0.47
C PHE A 14 7.69 1.13 -0.40
N VAL A 15 7.53 -0.12 -0.85
CA VAL A 15 6.25 -0.84 -0.80
C VAL A 15 5.76 -0.98 0.64
N GLY A 16 6.65 -1.29 1.57
CA GLY A 16 6.35 -1.40 3.00
C GLY A 16 5.89 -0.08 3.61
N VAL A 17 6.58 1.02 3.31
CA VAL A 17 6.22 2.37 3.75
C VAL A 17 4.85 2.78 3.22
N PHE A 18 4.56 2.50 1.94
CA PHE A 18 3.22 2.73 1.37
C PHE A 18 2.16 1.91 2.10
N GLY A 19 2.41 0.62 2.36
CA GLY A 19 1.49 -0.23 3.12
C GLY A 19 1.19 0.32 4.51
N VAL A 20 2.23 0.67 5.27
CA VAL A 20 2.09 1.27 6.61
C VAL A 20 1.33 2.59 6.54
N PHE A 21 1.65 3.45 5.58
CA PHE A 21 0.96 4.73 5.39
C PHE A 21 -0.53 4.55 5.11
N PHE A 22 -0.90 3.58 4.27
CA PHE A 22 -2.30 3.24 4.01
C PHE A 22 -3.01 2.76 5.29
N ILE A 23 -2.34 1.97 6.13
CA ILE A 23 -2.90 1.48 7.40
C ILE A 23 -3.13 2.63 8.39
N THR A 24 -2.12 3.47 8.62
CA THR A 24 -2.17 4.52 9.65
C THR A 24 -3.06 5.69 9.23
N SER A 25 -2.97 6.09 7.96
CA SER A 25 -3.72 7.24 7.42
C SER A 25 -5.08 6.86 6.82
N ARG A 26 -5.53 5.60 6.93
CA ARG A 26 -6.77 5.09 6.30
C ARG A 26 -7.99 5.98 6.52
N HIS A 27 -8.18 6.47 7.75
CA HIS A 27 -9.33 7.31 8.11
C HIS A 27 -9.20 8.72 7.53
N HIS A 28 -7.98 9.27 7.54
CA HIS A 28 -7.69 10.58 6.98
C HIS A 28 -7.90 10.58 5.46
N ILE A 29 -7.31 9.61 4.75
CA ILE A 29 -7.41 9.51 3.29
C ILE A 29 -8.86 9.27 2.87
N SER A 30 -9.56 8.35 3.55
CA SER A 30 -10.99 8.10 3.26
C SER A 30 -11.84 9.35 3.48
N ARG A 31 -11.55 10.15 4.51
CA ARG A 31 -12.29 11.40 4.78
C ARG A 31 -11.99 12.47 3.73
N VAL A 32 -10.72 12.74 3.45
CA VAL A 32 -10.30 13.74 2.46
C VAL A 32 -10.84 13.40 1.08
N ALA A 33 -10.77 12.14 0.68
CA ALA A 33 -11.21 11.74 -0.65
C ALA A 33 -12.75 11.72 -0.79
N ARG A 34 -13.49 11.45 0.30
CA ARG A 34 -14.95 11.71 0.34
C ARG A 34 -15.28 13.20 0.24
N GLN A 35 -14.50 14.05 0.90
CA GLN A 35 -14.69 15.49 0.86
C GLN A 35 -14.44 16.05 -0.55
N LEU A 36 -13.32 15.69 -1.18
CA LEU A 36 -12.99 16.09 -2.55
C LEU A 36 -14.07 15.65 -3.56
N ARG A 37 -14.62 14.45 -3.41
CA ARG A 37 -15.71 13.98 -4.29
C ARG A 37 -17.01 14.76 -4.08
N ARG A 38 -17.33 15.16 -2.84
CA ARG A 38 -18.48 16.03 -2.57
C ARG A 38 -18.28 17.41 -3.18
N GLU A 39 -17.08 17.97 -3.10
CA GLU A 39 -16.72 19.25 -3.73
C GLU A 39 -16.80 19.19 -5.27
N GLN A 40 -16.61 18.01 -5.86
CA GLN A 40 -16.77 17.76 -7.30
C GLN A 40 -18.19 17.35 -7.71
N GLU A 41 -19.19 17.48 -6.82
CA GLU A 41 -20.58 17.06 -7.05
C GLU A 41 -20.74 15.58 -7.47
N GLN A 42 -19.74 14.75 -7.18
CA GLN A 42 -19.78 13.33 -7.48
C GLN A 42 -20.54 12.57 -6.40
N TYR A 43 -21.39 11.63 -6.82
CA TYR A 43 -22.08 10.74 -5.89
C TYR A 43 -21.08 9.90 -5.09
N VAL A 44 -21.14 10.02 -3.76
CA VAL A 44 -20.34 9.23 -2.82
C VAL A 44 -21.24 8.18 -2.19
N GLY A 45 -21.12 6.94 -2.65
CA GLY A 45 -21.84 5.80 -2.07
C GLY A 45 -21.31 5.44 -0.67
N PRO A 46 -22.11 4.72 0.15
CA PRO A 46 -21.73 4.34 1.51
C PRO A 46 -20.44 3.49 1.58
N TYR A 47 -20.13 2.76 0.51
CA TYR A 47 -18.94 1.90 0.38
C TYR A 47 -17.79 2.53 -0.42
N THR A 48 -17.97 3.72 -0.99
CA THR A 48 -16.90 4.39 -1.75
C THR A 48 -15.79 4.82 -0.78
N GLN A 49 -14.57 4.29 -1.01
CA GLN A 49 -13.38 4.51 -0.17
C GLN A 49 -13.62 4.18 1.31
N SER A 50 -13.79 2.88 1.61
CA SER A 50 -13.92 2.42 2.99
C SER A 50 -12.54 2.35 3.67
N PRO A 51 -12.40 2.84 4.92
CA PRO A 51 -11.17 2.69 5.69
C PRO A 51 -10.73 1.23 5.83
N THR A 52 -11.69 0.29 5.82
CA THR A 52 -11.44 -1.15 5.88
C THR A 52 -10.78 -1.67 4.61
N LEU A 53 -11.20 -1.22 3.42
CA LEU A 53 -10.53 -1.60 2.18
C LEU A 53 -9.10 -1.06 2.14
N MET A 54 -8.89 0.17 2.61
CA MET A 54 -7.54 0.74 2.72
C MET A 54 -6.65 -0.02 3.70
N LEU A 55 -7.21 -0.50 4.81
CA LEU A 55 -6.51 -1.37 5.77
C LEU A 55 -6.08 -2.68 5.11
N VAL A 56 -6.99 -3.35 4.40
CA VAL A 56 -6.69 -4.62 3.69
C VAL A 56 -5.59 -4.41 2.65
N VAL A 57 -5.71 -3.36 1.83
CA VAL A 57 -4.70 -3.01 0.82
C VAL A 57 -3.35 -2.71 1.48
N GLY A 58 -3.34 -1.94 2.57
CA GLY A 58 -2.12 -1.63 3.29
C GLY A 58 -1.44 -2.87 3.88
N ILE A 59 -2.21 -3.80 4.45
CA ILE A 59 -1.70 -5.10 4.95
C ILE A 59 -1.08 -5.91 3.81
N VAL A 60 -1.75 -6.00 2.66
CA VAL A 60 -1.23 -6.71 1.49
C VAL A 60 0.11 -6.12 1.05
N PHE A 61 0.25 -4.80 1.03
CA PHE A 61 1.52 -4.15 0.70
C PHE A 61 2.63 -4.45 1.72
N VAL A 62 2.33 -4.45 3.02
CA VAL A 62 3.31 -4.81 4.05
C VAL A 62 3.77 -6.27 3.89
N ILE A 63 2.84 -7.19 3.65
CA ILE A 63 3.15 -8.60 3.41
C ILE A 63 4.00 -8.75 2.13
N ALA A 64 3.60 -8.10 1.04
CA ALA A 64 4.35 -8.13 -0.22
C ALA A 64 5.78 -7.59 -0.04
N ALA A 65 5.95 -6.48 0.67
CA ALA A 65 7.27 -5.92 0.98
C ALA A 65 8.15 -6.93 1.73
N ALA A 66 7.59 -7.59 2.75
CA ALA A 66 8.30 -8.63 3.50
C ALA A 66 8.69 -9.82 2.61
N LEU A 67 7.77 -10.31 1.78
CA LEU A 67 8.04 -11.42 0.87
C LEU A 67 9.10 -11.07 -0.19
N ILE A 68 9.09 -9.85 -0.74
CA ILE A 68 10.10 -9.39 -1.69
C ILE A 68 11.48 -9.30 -1.03
N ALA A 69 11.57 -8.74 0.19
CA ALA A 69 12.83 -8.67 0.92
C ALA A 69 13.38 -10.07 1.24
N VAL A 70 12.53 -10.95 1.77
CA VAL A 70 12.91 -12.34 2.06
C VAL A 70 13.34 -13.07 0.79
N GLY A 71 12.56 -12.97 -0.29
CA GLY A 71 12.86 -13.62 -1.56
C GLY A 71 14.16 -13.14 -2.20
N ALA A 72 14.49 -11.86 -2.07
CA ALA A 72 15.77 -11.32 -2.53
C ALA A 72 16.96 -11.80 -1.67
N LEU A 73 16.76 -11.99 -0.36
CA LEU A 73 17.80 -12.47 0.56
C LEU A 73 18.01 -13.99 0.46
N THR A 74 16.98 -14.76 0.16
CA THR A 74 17.05 -16.23 0.04
C THR A 74 17.42 -16.71 -1.36
N GLY A 75 17.59 -15.80 -2.32
CA GLY A 75 17.91 -16.15 -3.72
C GLY A 75 16.73 -16.74 -4.50
N VAL A 76 15.49 -16.57 -4.01
CA VAL A 76 14.28 -16.94 -4.74
C VAL A 76 14.01 -15.95 -5.88
N ILE A 77 14.43 -14.70 -5.69
CA ILE A 77 14.43 -13.68 -6.74
C ILE A 77 15.85 -13.63 -7.32
N ASP A 78 16.00 -13.98 -8.59
CA ASP A 78 17.28 -14.01 -9.33
C ASP A 78 17.30 -13.06 -10.52
#